data_AF-A0A378JQN9-F1
#
_entry.id   AF-A0A378JQN9-F1
#
_cell.length_a   1.000
_cell.length_b   1.000
_cell.length_c   1.000
_cell.angle_alpha   90.00
_cell.angle_beta   90.00
_cell.angle_gamma   90.00
#
_symmetry.space_group_name_H-M   'P 1'
#
loop_
_entity.id
_entity.type
_entity.pdbx_description
1 polymer ?
#
loop_
_entity_poly.entity_id
_entity_poly.type
_entity_poly.pdbx_seq_one_letter_code
_entity_poly.pdbx_strand_id
1 'polypeptide(L)'
;MKIKKISAALLCSATVLFAGSSFAQNQDLALNTLKGYDLPPHQAVKFNGSWFSSQNFKCTVRAEKNDQNPLLIEALKNRAVINGVILPEGSLMTVLAKVGDKIEFELDARAKLTITNDADTLMNIRCN
;
A
#
# COMPACT_ATOMS: atom_id res chain seq x y z
N MET A 1 -1.48 75.58 -21.99
CA MET A 1 -2.07 74.68 -23.02
C MET A 1 -1.85 73.24 -22.55
N LYS A 2 -2.92 72.45 -22.41
CA LYS A 2 -2.95 71.14 -21.71
C LYS A 2 -2.61 69.98 -22.66
N ILE A 3 -1.78 69.01 -22.23
CA ILE A 3 -1.63 67.67 -22.85
C ILE A 3 -1.45 66.67 -21.69
N LYS A 4 -2.54 66.09 -21.18
CA LYS A 4 -3.18 64.78 -21.49
C LYS A 4 -2.52 63.58 -20.78
N LYS A 5 -3.35 62.95 -19.95
CA LYS A 5 -3.17 61.70 -19.20
C LYS A 5 -2.99 60.51 -20.14
N ILE A 6 -2.19 59.52 -19.75
CA ILE A 6 -2.29 58.14 -20.25
C ILE A 6 -2.32 57.19 -19.06
N SER A 7 -3.44 56.48 -18.94
CA SER A 7 -3.74 55.46 -17.93
C SER A 7 -2.78 54.28 -18.03
N ALA A 8 -2.30 53.81 -16.88
CA ALA A 8 -1.72 52.48 -16.73
C ALA A 8 -2.87 51.46 -16.69
N ALA A 9 -3.02 50.69 -17.76
CA ALA A 9 -3.94 49.58 -17.85
C ALA A 9 -3.24 48.28 -17.38
N LEU A 10 -3.96 47.55 -16.51
CA LEU A 10 -4.08 46.09 -16.39
C LEU A 10 -2.86 45.20 -16.65
N LEU A 11 -2.59 44.31 -15.70
CA LEU A 11 -2.56 42.84 -15.90
C LEU A 11 -2.22 42.15 -14.56
N CYS A 12 -3.24 41.90 -13.72
CA CYS A 12 -3.16 40.86 -12.69
C CYS A 12 -4.02 39.69 -13.17
N SER A 13 -3.41 38.84 -13.99
CA SER A 13 -3.92 37.50 -14.29
C SER A 13 -4.02 36.72 -12.99
N ALA A 14 -5.25 36.53 -12.51
CA ALA A 14 -5.54 35.64 -11.40
C ALA A 14 -5.14 34.21 -11.81
N THR A 15 -4.07 33.72 -11.21
CA THR A 15 -3.67 32.31 -11.32
C THR A 15 -4.73 31.46 -10.64
N VAL A 16 -5.41 30.63 -11.42
CA VAL A 16 -6.35 29.63 -10.93
C VAL A 16 -5.51 28.52 -10.27
N LEU A 17 -5.41 28.53 -8.95
CA LEU A 17 -4.85 27.40 -8.21
C LEU A 17 -5.87 26.26 -8.22
N PHE A 18 -5.69 25.32 -9.14
CA PHE A 18 -6.35 24.03 -9.08
C PHE A 18 -5.84 23.30 -7.83
N ALA A 19 -6.63 23.34 -6.76
CA ALA A 19 -6.45 22.49 -5.60
C ALA A 19 -6.76 21.04 -6.02
N GLY A 20 -5.74 20.33 -6.50
CA GLY A 20 -5.81 18.88 -6.65
C GLY A 20 -5.99 18.27 -5.26
N SER A 21 -7.10 17.59 -5.04
CA SER A 21 -7.32 16.81 -3.82
C SER A 21 -6.35 15.63 -3.80
N SER A 22 -5.22 15.81 -3.13
CA SER A 22 -4.31 14.73 -2.77
C SER A 22 -5.02 13.83 -1.75
N PHE A 23 -5.44 12.64 -2.18
CA PHE A 23 -5.79 11.56 -1.26
C PHE A 23 -4.52 11.16 -0.50
N ALA A 24 -4.33 11.75 0.68
CA ALA A 24 -3.26 11.38 1.59
C ALA A 24 -3.66 10.07 2.31
N GLN A 25 -3.34 8.92 1.71
CA GLN A 25 -3.44 7.64 2.39
C GLN A 25 -2.13 7.37 3.15
N ASN A 26 -1.90 8.15 4.22
CA ASN A 26 -0.87 7.87 5.22
C ASN A 26 -1.55 7.24 6.44
N GLN A 27 -1.45 5.93 6.57
CA GLN A 27 -1.61 5.25 7.86
C GLN A 27 -0.29 4.56 8.21
N ASP A 28 0.73 5.38 8.49
CA ASP A 28 1.78 4.99 9.40
C ASP A 28 1.29 5.20 10.84
N LEU A 29 1.75 4.32 11.75
CA LEU A 29 1.56 4.28 13.21
C LEU A 29 0.41 3.41 13.75
N ALA A 30 0.78 2.20 14.19
CA ALA A 30 0.74 1.80 15.61
C ALA A 30 0.96 0.27 15.74
N LEU A 31 1.88 -0.11 16.63
CA LEU A 31 1.98 -1.46 17.19
C LEU A 31 0.65 -1.83 17.88
N ASN A 32 0.21 -3.08 17.76
CA ASN A 32 -0.89 -3.73 18.49
C ASN A 32 -2.36 -3.53 18.08
N THR A 33 -2.66 -2.96 16.92
CA THR A 33 -4.01 -3.08 16.33
C THR A 33 -4.07 -4.27 15.38
N LEU A 34 -5.09 -5.12 15.51
CA LEU A 34 -5.46 -6.11 14.49
C LEU A 34 -5.60 -5.40 13.14
N LYS A 35 -4.57 -5.46 12.28
CA LYS A 35 -4.59 -4.77 10.99
C LYS A 35 -5.26 -5.67 9.97
N GLY A 36 -6.47 -5.29 9.58
CA GLY A 36 -7.12 -5.79 8.38
C GLY A 36 -6.70 -4.94 7.20
N TYR A 37 -6.29 -5.58 6.11
CA TYR A 37 -5.98 -4.90 4.86
C TYR A 37 -6.91 -5.43 3.78
N ASP A 38 -7.67 -4.52 3.18
CA ASP A 38 -8.42 -4.80 1.96
C ASP A 38 -7.45 -4.81 0.78
N LEU A 39 -7.54 -5.87 -0.03
CA LEU A 39 -6.76 -6.08 -1.23
C LEU A 39 -7.72 -6.07 -2.42
N PRO A 40 -7.96 -4.92 -3.05
CA PRO A 40 -8.83 -4.83 -4.22
C PRO A 40 -8.30 -5.68 -5.38
N PRO A 41 -9.17 -6.17 -6.28
CA PRO A 41 -8.75 -6.92 -7.46
C PRO A 41 -7.69 -6.17 -8.26
N HIS A 42 -6.63 -6.88 -8.64
CA HIS A 42 -5.52 -6.41 -9.48
C HIS A 42 -4.77 -5.19 -8.92
N GLN A 43 -4.89 -4.92 -7.62
CA GLN A 43 -4.24 -3.79 -6.96
C GLN A 43 -3.20 -4.24 -5.94
N ALA A 44 -2.08 -3.52 -5.94
CA ALA A 44 -1.00 -3.70 -4.99
C ALA A 44 -1.22 -2.85 -3.74
N VAL A 45 -1.11 -3.46 -2.57
CA VAL A 45 -1.13 -2.79 -1.27
C VAL A 45 0.25 -2.90 -0.63
N LYS A 46 0.73 -1.79 -0.09
CA LYS A 46 2.06 -1.70 0.54
C LYS A 46 1.99 -2.07 2.01
N PHE A 47 2.95 -2.89 2.43
CA PHE A 47 3.18 -3.30 3.81
C PHE A 47 4.54 -2.79 4.24
N ASN A 48 4.54 -1.91 5.26
CA ASN A 48 5.76 -1.36 5.84
C ASN A 48 6.05 -2.08 7.17
N GLY A 49 7.25 -2.66 7.28
CA GLY A 49 7.75 -3.16 8.55
C GLY A 49 8.13 -2.05 9.53
N SER A 50 8.31 -2.41 10.80
CA SER A 50 8.78 -1.50 11.84
C SER A 50 10.14 -0.87 11.50
N TRP A 51 10.32 0.40 11.86
CA TRP A 51 11.56 1.11 11.61
C TRP A 51 12.76 0.61 12.43
N PHE A 52 12.48 0.02 13.60
CA PHE A 52 13.49 -0.27 14.64
C PHE A 52 13.69 -1.75 14.91
N SER A 53 12.76 -2.61 14.49
CA SER A 53 12.77 -4.03 14.83
C SER A 53 12.19 -4.87 13.71
N SER A 54 12.60 -6.13 13.65
CA SER A 54 11.86 -7.12 12.87
C SER A 54 10.47 -7.34 13.46
N GLN A 55 9.52 -7.76 12.62
CA GLN A 55 8.15 -8.06 13.01
C GLN A 55 7.75 -9.43 12.45
N ASN A 56 7.10 -10.24 13.27
CA ASN A 56 6.38 -11.43 12.80
C ASN A 56 4.90 -11.18 13.02
N PHE A 57 4.08 -11.45 12.01
CA PHE A 57 2.63 -11.42 12.12
C PHE A 57 2.01 -12.54 11.29
N LYS A 58 0.87 -13.04 11.77
CA LYS A 58 0.11 -14.10 11.09
C LYS A 58 -1.21 -13.53 10.61
N CYS A 59 -1.42 -13.56 9.30
CA CYS A 59 -2.63 -13.05 8.66
C CYS A 59 -3.56 -14.18 8.25
N THR A 60 -4.85 -14.05 8.56
CA THR A 60 -5.89 -14.94 8.05
C THR A 60 -6.53 -14.35 6.80
N VAL A 61 -6.64 -15.16 5.75
CA VAL A 61 -7.23 -14.76 4.48
C VAL A 61 -8.76 -14.82 4.54
N ARG A 62 -9.39 -13.77 4.03
CA ARG A 62 -10.83 -13.63 3.85
C ARG A 62 -11.08 -13.19 2.42
N ALA A 63 -12.07 -13.77 1.77
CA ALA A 63 -12.47 -13.40 0.42
C ALA A 63 -13.97 -13.64 0.27
N GLU A 64 -14.57 -13.01 -0.74
CA GLU A 64 -15.98 -13.20 -1.06
C GLU A 64 -16.26 -14.64 -1.54
N LYS A 65 -15.34 -15.21 -2.32
CA LYS A 65 -15.43 -16.58 -2.83
C LYS A 65 -14.44 -17.50 -2.13
N ASN A 66 -14.87 -18.74 -1.86
CA ASN A 66 -14.03 -19.78 -1.28
C ASN A 66 -13.24 -20.56 -2.35
N ASP A 67 -12.61 -19.83 -3.26
CA ASP A 67 -11.75 -20.38 -4.31
C ASP A 67 -10.28 -20.17 -3.98
N GLN A 68 -9.38 -20.66 -4.84
CA GLN A 68 -7.97 -20.29 -4.77
C GLN A 68 -7.80 -18.85 -5.26
N ASN A 69 -7.22 -18.01 -4.42
CA ASN A 69 -6.96 -16.62 -4.72
C ASN A 69 -5.45 -16.39 -4.78
N PRO A 70 -4.88 -16.12 -5.98
CA PRO A 70 -3.46 -15.83 -6.11
C PRO A 70 -3.10 -14.47 -5.50
N LEU A 71 -2.12 -14.49 -4.60
CA LEU A 71 -1.49 -13.31 -4.03
C LEU A 71 -0.05 -13.22 -4.54
N LEU A 72 0.26 -12.17 -5.28
CA LEU A 72 1.63 -11.85 -5.68
C LEU A 72 2.29 -10.98 -4.61
N ILE A 73 3.36 -11.47 -4.02
CA ILE A 73 4.11 -10.79 -2.96
C ILE A 73 5.48 -10.44 -3.48
N GLU A 74 5.85 -9.16 -3.36
CA GLU A 74 7.15 -8.65 -3.80
C GLU A 74 7.87 -7.96 -2.63
N ALA A 75 9.14 -8.28 -2.44
CA ALA A 75 9.99 -7.67 -1.44
C ALA A 75 10.70 -6.44 -2.02
N LEU A 76 10.12 -5.26 -1.78
CA LEU A 76 10.64 -4.00 -2.30
C LEU A 76 11.89 -3.48 -1.59
N LYS A 77 12.04 -3.83 -0.30
CA LYS A 77 13.18 -3.39 0.51
C LYS A 77 13.43 -4.36 1.64
N ASN A 78 14.69 -4.72 1.86
CA ASN A 78 15.14 -5.75 2.78
C ASN A 78 14.46 -7.10 2.52
N ARG A 79 14.92 -8.15 3.19
CA ARG A 79 14.29 -9.47 3.05
C ARG A 79 12.97 -9.54 3.81
N ALA A 80 12.12 -10.46 3.36
CA ALA A 80 11.01 -10.99 4.14
C ALA A 80 11.04 -12.51 4.15
N VAL A 81 10.30 -13.11 5.07
CA VAL A 81 10.05 -14.55 5.10
C VAL A 81 8.54 -14.75 5.02
N ILE A 82 8.08 -15.48 4.02
CA ILE A 82 6.66 -15.76 3.77
C ILE A 82 6.44 -17.25 3.94
N ASN A 83 5.66 -17.67 4.93
CA ASN A 83 5.44 -19.08 5.26
C ASN A 83 6.76 -19.88 5.39
N GLY A 84 7.79 -19.29 6.00
CA GLY A 84 9.11 -19.89 6.16
C GLY A 84 10.02 -19.81 4.93
N VAL A 85 9.53 -19.32 3.78
CA VAL A 85 10.33 -19.13 2.57
C VAL A 85 10.95 -17.75 2.58
N ILE A 86 12.28 -17.68 2.49
CA ILE A 86 13.01 -16.42 2.41
C ILE A 86 12.76 -15.79 1.04
N LEU A 87 12.26 -14.57 1.04
CA LEU A 87 12.06 -13.72 -0.11
C LEU A 87 13.07 -12.56 -0.06
N PRO A 88 14.16 -12.61 -0.85
CA PRO A 88 15.16 -11.54 -0.92
C PRO A 88 14.58 -10.25 -1.52
N GLU A 89 15.23 -9.12 -1.24
CA GLU A 89 14.90 -7.84 -1.87
C GLU A 89 14.94 -7.94 -3.41
N GLY A 90 13.97 -7.31 -4.06
CA GLY A 90 13.74 -7.35 -5.51
C GLY A 90 13.11 -8.64 -6.03
N SER A 91 12.86 -9.63 -5.16
CA SER A 91 12.24 -10.90 -5.55
C SER A 91 10.72 -10.87 -5.34
N LEU A 92 10.04 -11.71 -6.11
CA LEU A 92 8.60 -11.92 -6.03
C LEU A 92 8.27 -13.40 -5.86
N MET A 93 7.12 -13.68 -5.24
CA MET A 93 6.55 -15.01 -5.15
C MET A 93 5.03 -14.96 -5.22
N THR A 94 4.42 -16.03 -5.67
CA THR A 94 2.96 -16.19 -5.68
C THR A 94 2.54 -17.17 -4.60
N VAL A 95 1.55 -16.77 -3.78
CA VAL A 95 0.90 -17.62 -2.79
C VAL A 95 -0.53 -17.87 -3.25
N LEU A 96 -0.91 -19.14 -3.42
CA LEU A 96 -2.29 -19.53 -3.67
C LEU A 96 -3.00 -19.71 -2.34
N ALA A 97 -3.83 -18.73 -1.96
CA ALA A 97 -4.51 -18.73 -0.67
C ALA A 97 -6.00 -19.03 -0.80
N LYS A 98 -6.54 -19.81 0.13
CA LYS A 98 -7.98 -20.05 0.30
C LYS A 98 -8.50 -19.28 1.51
N VAL A 99 -9.83 -19.15 1.58
CA VAL A 99 -10.48 -18.52 2.73
C VAL A 99 -10.17 -19.32 3.99
N GLY A 100 -9.72 -18.63 5.04
CA GLY A 100 -9.31 -19.23 6.31
C GLY A 100 -7.84 -19.65 6.38
N ASP A 101 -7.11 -19.65 5.26
CA ASP A 101 -5.67 -19.92 5.27
C ASP A 101 -4.93 -18.86 6.08
N LYS A 102 -3.84 -19.29 6.72
CA LYS A 102 -2.95 -18.42 7.47
C LYS A 102 -1.66 -18.22 6.69
N ILE A 103 -1.29 -16.96 6.50
CA ILE A 103 -0.02 -16.56 5.91
C ILE A 103 0.82 -15.94 7.02
N GLU A 104 2.01 -16.49 7.23
CA GLU A 104 2.98 -15.98 8.18
C GLU A 104 3.98 -15.09 7.46
N PHE A 105 4.17 -13.89 8.00
CA PHE A 105 5.12 -12.91 7.50
C PHE A 105 6.14 -12.61 8.57
N GLU A 106 7.42 -12.70 8.22
CA GLU A 106 8.51 -12.18 9.02
C GLU A 106 9.22 -11.09 8.23
N LEU A 107 9.15 -9.86 8.73
CA LEU A 107 9.73 -8.69 8.11
C LEU A 107 10.95 -8.25 8.89
N ASP A 108 12.07 -8.06 8.21
CA ASP A 108 13.22 -7.38 8.80
C ASP A 108 12.88 -5.91 9.12
N ALA A 109 13.68 -5.29 9.99
CA ALA A 109 13.55 -3.86 10.28
C ALA A 109 13.61 -3.04 8.98
N ARG A 110 12.66 -2.11 8.82
CA ARG A 110 12.48 -1.23 7.65
C ARG A 110 12.17 -1.96 6.35
N ALA A 111 11.79 -3.24 6.42
CA ALA A 111 11.37 -3.96 5.23
C ALA A 111 10.12 -3.33 4.61
N LYS A 112 10.01 -3.44 3.29
CA LYS A 112 8.83 -3.02 2.52
C LYS A 112 8.43 -4.13 1.61
N LEU A 113 7.13 -4.42 1.62
CA LEU A 113 6.52 -5.41 0.75
C LEU A 113 5.36 -4.79 -0.02
N THR A 114 5.07 -5.38 -1.18
CA THR A 114 3.81 -5.20 -1.89
C THR A 114 3.08 -6.53 -1.93
N ILE A 115 1.79 -6.51 -1.64
CA ILE A 115 0.89 -7.65 -1.82
C ILE A 115 -0.14 -7.23 -2.86
N THR A 116 -0.15 -7.94 -3.99
CA THR A 116 -1.10 -7.73 -5.07
C THR A 116 -2.09 -8.86 -5.07
N ASN A 117 -3.38 -8.53 -5.01
CA ASN A 117 -4.44 -9.50 -5.25
C ASN A 117 -4.58 -9.71 -6.76
N ASP A 118 -4.18 -10.89 -7.24
CA ASP A 118 -4.21 -11.24 -8.66
C ASP A 118 -5.53 -11.95 -9.02
N ALA A 119 -6.51 -11.97 -8.11
CA ALA A 119 -7.86 -12.46 -8.33
C ALA A 119 -8.84 -11.35 -8.76
N ASP A 120 -9.98 -11.76 -9.32
CA ASP A 120 -11.04 -10.85 -9.76
C ASP A 120 -11.99 -10.38 -8.64
N THR A 121 -11.81 -10.88 -7.42
CA THR A 121 -12.68 -10.58 -6.27
C THR A 121 -11.92 -9.91 -5.15
N LEU A 122 -12.61 -9.08 -4.36
CA LEU A 122 -12.02 -8.44 -3.19
C LEU A 122 -11.55 -9.50 -2.18
N MET A 123 -10.32 -9.30 -1.70
CA MET A 123 -9.76 -10.07 -0.59
C MET A 123 -9.48 -9.17 0.59
N ASN A 124 -9.43 -9.75 1.78
CA ASN A 124 -8.99 -9.11 3.00
C ASN A 124 -8.01 -10.04 3.72
N ILE A 125 -6.90 -9.47 4.19
CA ILE A 125 -5.97 -10.18 5.07
C ILE A 125 -6.00 -9.53 6.46
N ARG A 126 -6.34 -10.33 7.46
CA ARG A 126 -6.44 -9.87 8.85
C ARG A 126 -5.29 -10.41 9.66
N CYS A 127 -4.40 -9.53 10.10
CA CYS A 127 -3.19 -9.86 10.81
C CYS A 127 -3.34 -9.64 12.32
N ASN A 128 -2.77 -10.56 13.09
CA ASN A 128 -2.66 -10.52 14.54
C ASN A 128 -1.20 -10.35 14.96
#